data_AF-R9MGB5-F1
#
_entry.id   AF-R9MGB5-F1
#
_cell.length_a   1.000
_cell.length_b   1.000
_cell.length_c   1.000
_cell.angle_alpha   90.00
_cell.angle_beta   90.00
_cell.angle_gamma   90.00
#
_symmetry.space_group_name_H-M   'P 1'
#
loop_
_entity.id
_entity.type
_entity.pdbx_description
1 polymer ?
#
loop_
_entity_poly.entity_id
_entity_poly.type
_entity_poly.pdbx_seq_one_letter_code
_entity_poly.pdbx_strand_id
1 'polypeptide(L)'
;MSVTVKDVLELPAYKDCRLIAGSRGIYNIVLYADGMEVPDIKPWLRPHLLMITTGYSIRNFPNAVTQLILDLHHAGCAALAIKTKFVGEISPDAIQTAEELGFPVIVVPDGVPASDLYVPLMNLIYSEQDTQLQSNYFFIDLMNGAIRSEEEAKLRIQSIRWPKFPFRLLLFHIKNEQRTFSHNEEMLKKSLCHFSDKLERYILLPGNENVPVLLSDNGKDVLFSDICSQVCDYIDRQFRLAACAGISDRITTYIGLRQGFQDALEAVKIGLIEKPDQTVFFIKDFRLEQVLLDFKGNPKLQKYLDDTFSTLRAYDLHHKSNLMDTLSVLTASLGSKVNTAERLFLHRNTLIYRINKIEELTGLDLSDSNTISRLLFLFKIQPYL
;
A
#
# COMPACT_ATOMS: atom_id res chain seq x y z
N MET A 1 -14.69 3.17 -4.38
CA MET A 1 -14.27 4.04 -3.26
C MET A 1 -14.82 3.45 -1.97
N SER A 2 -14.42 3.93 -0.79
CA SER A 2 -15.22 3.67 0.43
C SER A 2 -16.00 4.91 0.74
N VAL A 3 -17.24 4.75 1.18
CA VAL A 3 -17.99 5.84 1.78
C VAL A 3 -17.34 6.18 3.11
N THR A 4 -17.04 7.46 3.32
CA THR A 4 -16.52 8.01 4.58
C THR A 4 -17.55 8.92 5.23
N VAL A 5 -17.35 9.27 6.50
CA VAL A 5 -18.22 10.25 7.18
C VAL A 5 -18.23 11.60 6.46
N LYS A 6 -17.11 12.01 5.85
CA LYS A 6 -17.02 13.19 4.97
C LYS A 6 -18.00 13.08 3.80
N ASP A 7 -18.01 11.96 3.08
CA ASP A 7 -18.92 11.75 1.94
C ASP A 7 -20.39 11.77 2.39
N VAL A 8 -20.68 11.23 3.60
CA VAL A 8 -22.03 11.28 4.17
C VAL A 8 -22.46 12.73 4.44
N LEU A 9 -21.59 13.55 5.02
CA LEU A 9 -21.88 14.96 5.30
C LEU A 9 -22.05 15.80 4.03
N GLU A 10 -21.46 15.39 2.91
CA GLU A 10 -21.61 16.04 1.60
C GLU A 10 -22.92 15.66 0.88
N LEU A 11 -23.66 14.64 1.35
CA LEU A 11 -24.95 14.30 0.78
C LEU A 11 -25.97 15.44 0.96
N PRO A 12 -26.80 15.74 -0.06
CA PRO A 12 -27.83 16.77 0.05
C PRO A 12 -28.79 16.58 1.24
N ALA A 13 -29.04 15.33 1.64
CA ALA A 13 -29.88 14.99 2.79
C ALA A 13 -29.25 15.35 4.14
N TYR A 14 -27.93 15.49 4.20
CA TYR A 14 -27.17 15.80 5.42
C TYR A 14 -26.73 17.27 5.49
N LYS A 15 -27.09 18.11 4.51
CA LYS A 15 -26.68 19.52 4.42
C LYS A 15 -26.97 20.35 5.69
N ASP A 16 -28.05 20.03 6.40
CA ASP A 16 -28.49 20.74 7.60
C ASP A 16 -28.01 20.04 8.89
N CYS A 17 -27.32 18.90 8.76
CA CYS A 17 -26.67 18.22 9.87
C CYS A 17 -25.36 18.93 10.20
N ARG A 18 -24.99 18.93 11.49
CA ARG A 18 -23.79 19.62 11.99
C ARG A 18 -22.86 18.66 12.70
N LEU A 19 -21.61 18.57 12.24
CA LEU A 19 -20.55 17.92 12.99
C LEU A 19 -20.17 18.79 14.18
N ILE A 20 -20.33 18.28 15.41
CA ILE A 20 -20.11 19.05 16.64
C ILE A 20 -18.84 18.64 17.40
N ALA A 21 -18.29 17.45 17.12
CA ALA A 21 -17.08 16.91 17.72
C ALA A 21 -16.48 15.80 16.86
N GLY A 22 -15.21 15.48 17.10
CA GLY A 22 -14.53 14.33 16.51
C GLY A 22 -14.08 14.55 15.07
N SER A 23 -13.68 15.77 14.74
CA SER A 23 -13.27 16.16 13.38
C SER A 23 -12.17 15.28 12.76
N ARG A 24 -11.29 14.72 13.60
CA ARG A 24 -10.22 13.80 13.18
C ARG A 24 -10.74 12.48 12.57
N GLY A 25 -11.99 12.09 12.87
CA GLY A 25 -12.60 10.86 12.39
C GLY A 25 -13.48 11.00 11.15
N ILE A 26 -13.51 12.16 10.46
CA ILE A 26 -14.36 12.33 9.28
C ILE A 26 -14.01 11.37 8.12
N TYR A 27 -12.82 10.78 8.14
CA TYR A 27 -12.38 9.76 7.18
C TYR A 27 -12.68 8.32 7.62
N ASN A 28 -13.43 8.14 8.73
CA ASN A 28 -13.90 6.83 9.14
C ASN A 28 -14.79 6.23 8.04
N ILE A 29 -14.51 4.99 7.67
CA ILE A 29 -15.26 4.26 6.65
C ILE A 29 -16.64 3.90 7.21
N VAL A 30 -17.67 4.15 6.40
CA VAL A 30 -19.07 3.80 6.67
C VAL A 30 -19.47 2.64 5.74
N LEU A 31 -19.75 1.47 6.31
CA LEU A 31 -20.25 0.29 5.56
C LEU A 31 -21.68 -0.08 5.92
N TYR A 32 -22.14 0.38 7.07
CA TYR A 32 -23.45 0.06 7.61
C TYR A 32 -24.06 1.31 8.22
N ALA A 33 -25.38 1.40 8.20
CA ALA A 33 -26.13 2.35 8.99
C ALA A 33 -27.25 1.61 9.72
N ASP A 34 -27.49 1.99 10.98
CA ASP A 34 -28.50 1.32 11.80
C ASP A 34 -29.03 2.26 12.88
N GLY A 35 -30.19 1.89 13.40
CA GLY A 35 -30.95 2.66 14.37
C GLY A 35 -30.91 2.03 15.75
N MET A 36 -30.97 2.90 16.76
CA MET A 36 -31.05 2.47 18.15
C MET A 36 -32.49 2.54 18.64
N GLU A 37 -33.08 1.38 18.92
CA GLU A 37 -34.44 1.25 19.46
C GLU A 37 -34.45 0.87 20.95
N VAL A 38 -33.41 0.17 21.42
CA VAL A 38 -33.23 -0.26 22.81
C VAL A 38 -32.00 0.41 23.44
N PRO A 39 -31.89 0.52 24.77
CA PRO A 39 -30.75 1.18 25.43
C PRO A 39 -29.45 0.38 25.36
N ASP A 40 -29.52 -0.94 25.52
CA ASP A 40 -28.35 -1.83 25.42
C ASP A 40 -28.24 -2.35 24.00
N ILE A 41 -27.24 -1.85 23.25
CA ILE A 41 -27.00 -2.22 21.86
C ILE A 41 -25.67 -2.94 21.65
N LYS A 42 -24.86 -3.15 22.71
CA LYS A 42 -23.50 -3.69 22.63
C LYS A 42 -23.40 -4.98 21.80
N PRO A 43 -24.32 -5.95 21.92
CA PRO A 43 -24.25 -7.19 21.15
C PRO A 43 -24.37 -7.03 19.63
N TRP A 44 -24.94 -5.92 19.15
CA TRP A 44 -25.19 -5.66 17.72
C TRP A 44 -24.25 -4.62 17.12
N LEU A 45 -23.40 -4.00 17.95
CA LEU A 45 -22.40 -3.06 17.46
C LEU A 45 -21.37 -3.80 16.60
N ARG A 46 -20.95 -3.13 15.53
CA ARG A 46 -19.97 -3.65 14.58
C ARG A 46 -19.10 -2.52 14.02
N PRO A 47 -17.90 -2.84 13.51
CA PRO A 47 -17.06 -1.87 12.84
C PRO A 47 -17.78 -1.17 11.67
N HIS A 48 -17.42 0.08 11.41
CA HIS A 48 -17.91 0.91 10.28
C HIS A 48 -19.40 1.25 10.29
N LEU A 49 -20.07 1.06 11.42
CA LEU A 49 -21.47 1.44 11.59
C LEU A 49 -21.61 2.95 11.81
N LEU A 50 -22.47 3.61 11.03
CA LEU A 50 -23.00 4.94 11.34
C LEU A 50 -24.33 4.78 12.09
N MET A 51 -24.32 5.11 13.38
CA MET A 51 -25.49 4.99 14.24
C MET A 51 -26.40 6.21 14.06
N ILE A 52 -27.67 6.04 13.66
CA ILE A 52 -28.65 7.14 13.59
C ILE A 52 -29.72 6.93 14.66
N THR A 53 -29.80 7.85 15.62
CA THR A 53 -30.73 7.72 16.76
C THR A 53 -31.46 9.01 17.09
N THR A 54 -32.65 8.86 17.68
CA THR A 54 -33.36 9.98 18.31
C THR A 54 -32.94 10.19 19.76
N GLY A 55 -32.15 9.27 20.32
CA GLY A 55 -31.82 9.22 21.75
C GLY A 55 -33.00 8.88 22.66
N TYR A 56 -34.17 8.54 22.11
CA TYR A 56 -35.38 8.31 22.92
C TYR A 56 -35.20 7.19 23.94
N SER A 57 -34.56 6.08 23.58
CA SER A 57 -34.33 4.95 24.47
C SER A 57 -33.38 5.28 25.63
N ILE A 58 -32.51 6.29 25.47
CA ILE A 58 -31.54 6.70 26.50
C ILE A 58 -31.92 7.98 27.28
N ARG A 59 -33.06 8.60 26.98
CA ARG A 59 -33.47 9.91 27.53
C ARG A 59 -33.48 10.02 29.07
N ASN A 60 -33.67 8.91 29.78
CA ASN A 60 -33.77 8.87 31.24
C ASN A 60 -32.45 8.47 31.92
N PHE A 61 -31.39 8.23 31.16
CA PHE A 61 -30.11 7.76 31.69
C PHE A 61 -29.11 8.93 31.72
N PRO A 62 -28.60 9.32 32.90
CA PRO A 62 -27.57 10.33 33.01
C PRO A 62 -26.32 9.93 32.21
N ASN A 63 -25.68 10.90 31.54
CA ASN A 63 -24.45 10.69 30.77
C ASN A 63 -24.53 9.63 29.67
N ALA A 64 -25.74 9.23 29.25
CA ALA A 64 -25.91 8.13 28.31
C ALA A 64 -25.36 8.41 26.91
N VAL A 65 -25.33 9.66 26.48
CA VAL A 65 -24.70 10.03 25.20
C VAL A 65 -23.18 9.81 25.27
N THR A 66 -22.53 10.18 26.38
CA THR A 66 -21.10 9.93 26.60
C THR A 66 -20.81 8.42 26.58
N GLN A 67 -21.62 7.62 27.28
CA GLN A 67 -21.43 6.17 27.29
C GLN A 67 -21.67 5.55 25.91
N LEU A 68 -22.67 6.03 25.17
CA LEU A 68 -22.93 5.59 23.80
C LEU A 68 -21.75 5.90 22.87
N ILE A 69 -21.15 7.09 22.98
CA ILE A 69 -19.94 7.45 22.21
C ILE A 69 -18.80 6.47 22.49
N LEU A 70 -18.55 6.15 23.77
CA LEU A 70 -17.52 5.20 24.16
C LEU A 70 -17.80 3.80 23.59
N ASP A 71 -19.03 3.31 23.74
CA ASP A 71 -19.41 1.99 23.27
C ASP A 71 -19.29 1.87 21.74
N LEU A 72 -19.75 2.88 21.00
CA LEU A 72 -19.61 2.96 19.54
C LEU A 72 -18.15 3.03 19.10
N HIS A 73 -17.34 3.87 19.75
CA HIS A 73 -15.92 4.00 19.44
C HIS A 73 -15.17 2.68 19.68
N HIS A 74 -15.39 2.03 20.83
CA HIS A 74 -14.77 0.75 21.15
C HIS A 74 -15.16 -0.38 20.19
N ALA A 75 -16.37 -0.35 19.66
CA ALA A 75 -16.82 -1.30 18.64
C ALA A 75 -16.29 -0.99 17.23
N GLY A 76 -15.52 0.10 17.05
CA GLY A 76 -14.99 0.52 15.74
C GLY A 76 -16.06 1.15 14.83
N CYS A 77 -17.17 1.64 15.38
CA CYS A 77 -18.19 2.32 14.61
C CYS A 77 -17.63 3.59 13.94
N ALA A 78 -18.29 4.04 12.87
CA ALA A 78 -17.82 5.15 12.06
C ALA A 78 -18.16 6.51 12.67
N ALA A 79 -19.40 6.68 13.13
CA ALA A 79 -19.92 7.94 13.66
C ALA A 79 -21.25 7.75 14.42
N LEU A 80 -21.64 8.76 15.20
CA LEU A 80 -22.96 8.91 15.79
C LEU A 80 -23.69 10.09 15.15
N ALA A 81 -24.85 9.86 14.56
CA ALA A 81 -25.81 10.88 14.15
C ALA A 81 -27.02 10.87 15.10
N ILE A 82 -27.23 11.96 15.83
CA ILE A 82 -28.22 12.02 16.90
C ILE A 82 -29.14 13.23 16.75
N LYS A 83 -30.44 13.02 16.94
CA LYS A 83 -31.41 14.10 17.13
C LYS A 83 -31.47 14.50 18.59
N THR A 84 -31.54 15.80 18.85
CA THR A 84 -31.50 16.35 20.20
C THR A 84 -32.87 16.45 20.86
N LYS A 85 -33.99 16.24 20.13
CA LYS A 85 -35.35 16.34 20.67
C LYS A 85 -35.59 15.68 22.03
N PHE A 86 -35.05 14.48 22.25
CA PHE A 86 -35.32 13.69 23.46
C PHE A 86 -34.19 13.69 24.49
N VAL A 87 -32.98 14.04 24.07
CA VAL A 87 -31.79 14.07 24.95
C VAL A 87 -31.39 15.48 25.35
N GLY A 88 -32.03 16.51 24.77
CA GLY A 88 -31.67 17.90 24.98
C GLY A 88 -30.34 18.27 24.31
N GLU A 89 -29.68 19.30 24.86
CA GLU A 89 -28.33 19.66 24.43
C GLU A 89 -27.34 18.55 24.82
N ILE A 90 -26.44 18.23 23.90
CA ILE A 90 -25.37 17.26 24.15
C ILE A 90 -24.41 17.86 25.17
N SER A 91 -24.15 17.13 26.26
CA SER A 91 -23.36 17.63 27.36
C SER A 91 -21.92 17.98 26.94
N PRO A 92 -21.28 18.98 27.57
CA PRO A 92 -19.88 19.31 27.33
C PRO A 92 -18.95 18.10 27.48
N ASP A 93 -19.20 17.23 28.46
CA ASP A 93 -18.43 16.01 28.68
C ASP A 93 -18.50 15.04 27.49
N ALA A 94 -19.68 14.91 26.87
CA ALA A 94 -19.85 14.07 25.67
C ALA A 94 -19.10 14.64 24.47
N ILE A 95 -19.14 15.96 24.28
CA ILE A 95 -18.41 16.68 23.23
C ILE A 95 -16.90 16.50 23.40
N GLN A 96 -16.40 16.73 24.63
CA GLN A 96 -14.99 16.56 24.94
C GLN A 96 -14.52 15.12 24.70
N THR A 97 -15.30 14.14 25.17
CA THR A 97 -15.01 12.71 24.97
C THR A 97 -14.90 12.38 23.47
N ALA A 98 -15.85 12.83 22.65
CA ALA A 98 -15.82 12.61 21.21
C ALA A 98 -14.60 13.27 20.54
N GLU A 99 -14.22 14.48 20.96
CA GLU A 99 -13.06 15.19 20.39
C GLU A 99 -11.72 14.49 20.75
N GLU A 100 -11.57 14.07 22.00
CA GLU A 100 -10.39 13.33 22.49
C GLU A 100 -10.21 12.00 21.73
N LEU A 101 -11.31 11.27 21.53
CA LEU A 101 -11.32 10.02 20.75
C LEU A 101 -11.24 10.26 19.23
N GLY A 102 -11.47 11.49 18.77
CA GLY A 102 -11.64 11.80 17.35
C GLY A 102 -12.84 11.09 16.71
N PHE A 103 -13.89 10.79 17.50
CA PHE A 103 -15.07 10.05 17.04
C PHE A 103 -16.17 11.03 16.57
N PRO A 104 -16.58 10.99 15.28
CA PRO A 104 -17.52 11.98 14.76
C PRO A 104 -18.90 11.92 15.42
N VAL A 105 -19.35 13.06 15.95
CA VAL A 105 -20.71 13.24 16.47
C VAL A 105 -21.43 14.30 15.63
N ILE A 106 -22.54 13.90 15.02
CA ILE A 106 -23.32 14.67 14.07
C ILE A 106 -24.69 14.96 14.69
N VAL A 107 -25.03 16.23 14.82
CA VAL A 107 -26.37 16.66 15.24
C VAL A 107 -27.28 16.72 14.02
N VAL A 108 -28.40 15.99 14.12
CA VAL A 108 -29.45 15.94 13.10
C VAL A 108 -30.60 16.87 13.52
N PRO A 109 -31.09 17.76 12.64
CA PRO A 109 -32.25 18.60 12.95
C PRO A 109 -33.51 17.77 13.22
N ASP A 110 -34.30 18.18 14.21
CA ASP A 110 -35.47 17.41 14.68
C ASP A 110 -36.55 17.22 13.60
N GLY A 111 -36.66 18.16 12.66
CA GLY A 111 -37.64 18.13 11.57
C GLY A 111 -37.30 17.15 10.43
N VAL A 112 -36.08 16.62 10.37
CA VAL A 112 -35.64 15.72 9.29
C VAL A 112 -36.07 14.28 9.61
N PRO A 113 -36.91 13.62 8.81
CA PRO A 113 -37.25 12.21 9.00
C PRO A 113 -36.01 11.30 8.96
N ALA A 114 -35.97 10.24 9.78
CA ALA A 114 -34.83 9.33 9.78
C ALA A 114 -34.69 8.60 8.42
N SER A 115 -35.82 8.27 7.76
CA SER A 115 -35.87 7.68 6.42
C SER A 115 -35.10 8.52 5.39
N ASP A 116 -35.18 9.85 5.50
CA ASP A 116 -34.58 10.78 4.56
C ASP A 116 -33.05 10.83 4.71
N LEU A 117 -32.52 10.35 5.83
CA LEU A 117 -31.09 10.15 6.07
C LEU A 117 -30.64 8.73 5.68
N TYR A 118 -31.43 7.72 6.02
CA TYR A 118 -31.12 6.32 5.74
C TYR A 118 -31.11 6.00 4.25
N VAL A 119 -32.15 6.38 3.51
CA VAL A 119 -32.28 5.97 2.10
C VAL A 119 -31.12 6.50 1.24
N PRO A 120 -30.76 7.80 1.30
CA PRO A 120 -29.61 8.30 0.54
C PRO A 120 -28.29 7.70 0.99
N LEU A 121 -28.09 7.51 2.29
CA LEU A 121 -26.88 6.88 2.83
C LEU A 121 -26.73 5.44 2.35
N MET A 122 -27.78 4.64 2.47
CA MET A 122 -27.77 3.25 2.00
C MET A 122 -27.54 3.17 0.50
N ASN A 123 -28.18 4.01 -0.31
CA ASN A 123 -27.94 4.06 -1.74
C ASN A 123 -26.48 4.41 -2.06
N LEU A 124 -25.87 5.34 -1.33
CA LEU A 124 -24.46 5.68 -1.48
C LEU A 124 -23.57 4.47 -1.15
N ILE A 125 -23.78 3.84 0.01
CA ILE A 125 -23.03 2.64 0.45
C ILE A 125 -23.15 1.51 -0.57
N TYR A 126 -24.37 1.16 -0.98
CA TYR A 126 -24.60 0.06 -1.92
C TYR A 126 -24.02 0.36 -3.29
N SER A 127 -24.13 1.60 -3.78
CA SER A 127 -23.56 1.96 -5.09
C SER A 127 -22.03 1.86 -5.13
N GLU A 128 -21.35 2.22 -4.04
CA GLU A 128 -19.90 2.09 -3.94
C GLU A 128 -19.46 0.64 -3.75
N GLN A 129 -20.20 -0.15 -2.96
CA GLN A 129 -19.94 -1.59 -2.81
C GLN A 129 -20.13 -2.36 -4.12
N ASP A 130 -21.20 -2.09 -4.87
CA ASP A 130 -21.44 -2.70 -6.18
C ASP A 130 -20.35 -2.32 -7.19
N THR A 131 -19.98 -1.03 -7.24
CA THR A 131 -18.87 -0.54 -8.09
C THR A 131 -17.56 -1.26 -7.75
N GLN A 132 -17.26 -1.43 -6.46
CA GLN A 132 -16.07 -2.12 -5.99
C GLN A 132 -16.09 -3.61 -6.36
N LEU A 133 -17.22 -4.27 -6.16
CA LEU A 133 -17.41 -5.70 -6.48
C LEU A 133 -17.22 -5.95 -7.98
N GLN A 134 -17.87 -5.15 -8.83
CA GLN A 134 -17.73 -5.25 -10.29
C GLN A 134 -16.30 -4.98 -10.74
N SER A 135 -15.61 -4.01 -10.12
CA SER A 135 -14.20 -3.71 -10.40
C SER A 135 -13.29 -4.88 -10.03
N ASN A 136 -13.54 -5.54 -8.89
CA ASN A 136 -12.79 -6.70 -8.45
C ASN A 136 -12.96 -7.88 -9.43
N TYR A 137 -14.19 -8.19 -9.85
CA TYR A 137 -14.44 -9.24 -10.83
C TYR A 137 -13.77 -8.94 -12.18
N PHE A 138 -13.89 -7.70 -12.67
CA PHE A 138 -13.26 -7.29 -13.92
C PHE A 138 -11.72 -7.43 -13.85
N PHE A 139 -11.11 -7.02 -12.74
CA PHE A 139 -9.68 -7.19 -12.53
C PHE A 139 -9.25 -8.66 -12.49
N ILE A 140 -9.98 -9.51 -11.73
CA ILE A 140 -9.70 -10.95 -11.67
C ILE A 140 -9.79 -11.58 -13.06
N ASP A 141 -10.80 -11.22 -13.85
CA ASP A 141 -10.97 -11.71 -15.22
C ASP A 141 -9.83 -11.26 -16.15
N LEU A 142 -9.34 -10.03 -16.01
CA LEU A 142 -8.15 -9.54 -16.74
C LEU A 142 -6.89 -10.32 -16.34
N MET A 143 -6.68 -10.57 -15.05
CA MET A 143 -5.51 -11.31 -14.55
C MET A 143 -5.50 -12.76 -15.02
N ASN A 144 -6.65 -13.41 -14.99
CA ASN A 144 -6.80 -14.80 -15.43
C ASN A 144 -6.86 -14.97 -16.95
N GLY A 145 -6.97 -13.86 -17.71
CA GLY A 145 -7.08 -13.90 -19.16
C GLY A 145 -8.42 -14.39 -19.70
N ALA A 146 -9.47 -14.23 -18.89
CA ALA A 146 -10.85 -14.40 -19.35
C ALA A 146 -11.22 -13.32 -20.37
N ILE A 147 -10.77 -12.08 -20.17
CA ILE A 147 -10.93 -10.98 -21.12
C ILE A 147 -9.76 -11.00 -22.10
N ARG A 148 -10.06 -11.16 -23.39
CA ARG A 148 -9.04 -11.39 -24.44
C ARG A 148 -8.87 -10.25 -25.43
N SER A 149 -9.82 -9.31 -25.50
CA SER A 149 -9.75 -8.15 -26.38
C SER A 149 -10.14 -6.84 -25.70
N GLU A 150 -9.66 -5.73 -26.24
CA GLU A 150 -9.99 -4.39 -25.73
C GLU A 150 -11.47 -4.05 -25.95
N GLU A 151 -12.09 -4.58 -27.00
CA GLU A 151 -13.51 -4.41 -27.28
C GLU A 151 -14.36 -5.08 -26.18
N GLU A 152 -14.01 -6.31 -25.79
CA GLU A 152 -14.68 -7.00 -24.68
C GLU A 152 -14.50 -6.24 -23.37
N ALA A 153 -13.26 -5.80 -23.09
CA ALA A 153 -12.96 -5.00 -21.90
C ALA A 153 -13.80 -3.72 -21.84
N LYS A 154 -13.90 -2.99 -22.96
CA LYS A 154 -14.71 -1.78 -23.09
C LYS A 154 -16.20 -2.04 -22.88
N LEU A 155 -16.74 -3.17 -23.35
CA LEU A 155 -18.15 -3.50 -23.13
C LEU A 155 -18.45 -3.77 -21.66
N ARG A 156 -17.57 -4.51 -20.98
CA ARG A 156 -17.76 -4.87 -19.56
C ARG A 156 -17.55 -3.67 -18.60
N ILE A 157 -16.71 -2.70 -18.98
CA ILE A 157 -16.40 -1.54 -18.13
C ILE A 157 -17.42 -0.40 -18.26
N GLN A 158 -18.34 -0.43 -19.23
CA GLN A 158 -19.27 0.68 -19.51
C GLN A 158 -20.11 1.12 -18.31
N SER A 159 -20.48 0.17 -17.44
CA SER A 159 -21.26 0.45 -16.23
C SER A 159 -20.39 0.73 -15.00
N ILE A 160 -19.07 0.55 -15.10
CA ILE A 160 -18.15 0.61 -13.96
C ILE A 160 -17.37 1.93 -13.98
N ARG A 161 -17.29 2.59 -12.83
CA ARG A 161 -16.61 3.88 -12.67
C ARG A 161 -15.09 3.74 -12.49
N TRP A 162 -14.39 3.27 -13.52
CA TRP A 162 -12.92 3.20 -13.53
C TRP A 162 -12.25 4.56 -13.69
N PRO A 163 -10.97 4.71 -13.28
CA PRO A 163 -10.14 5.83 -13.70
C PRO A 163 -10.13 5.94 -15.24
N LYS A 164 -9.73 7.10 -15.77
CA LYS A 164 -9.51 7.29 -17.21
C LYS A 164 -8.08 6.95 -17.60
N PHE A 165 -7.91 6.44 -18.83
CA PHE A 165 -6.58 6.23 -19.39
C PHE A 165 -5.80 7.54 -19.56
N PRO A 166 -4.45 7.48 -19.59
CA PRO A 166 -3.63 6.30 -19.24
C PRO A 166 -3.71 5.97 -17.75
N PHE A 167 -3.46 4.73 -17.36
CA PHE A 167 -3.38 4.33 -15.94
C PHE A 167 -1.94 4.27 -15.45
N ARG A 168 -1.82 4.35 -14.12
CA ARG A 168 -0.67 3.92 -13.37
C ARG A 168 -1.14 2.94 -12.29
N LEU A 169 -0.45 1.80 -12.16
CA LEU A 169 -0.71 0.85 -11.08
C LEU A 169 0.34 1.06 -9.99
N LEU A 170 -0.14 1.35 -8.78
CA LEU A 170 0.66 1.38 -7.56
C LEU A 170 0.39 0.08 -6.80
N LEU A 171 1.42 -0.68 -6.47
CA LEU A 171 1.29 -1.92 -5.71
C LEU A 171 1.90 -1.70 -4.33
N PHE A 172 1.07 -1.66 -3.29
CA PHE A 172 1.55 -1.56 -1.91
C PHE A 172 1.81 -2.95 -1.36
N HIS A 173 3.07 -3.24 -1.03
CA HIS A 173 3.47 -4.44 -0.32
C HIS A 173 3.55 -4.15 1.18
N ILE A 174 2.63 -4.73 1.96
CA ILE A 174 2.49 -4.52 3.41
C ILE A 174 2.75 -5.86 4.11
N LYS A 175 3.84 -5.93 4.88
CA LYS A 175 4.15 -7.13 5.67
C LYS A 175 3.32 -7.13 6.94
N ASN A 176 2.30 -7.96 6.97
CA ASN A 176 1.43 -8.13 8.13
C ASN A 176 1.41 -9.60 8.58
N GLU A 177 2.00 -9.89 9.74
CA GLU A 177 2.03 -11.24 10.32
C GLU A 177 0.66 -11.65 10.90
N GLN A 178 -0.24 -10.69 11.16
CA GLN A 178 -1.59 -10.93 11.64
C GLN A 178 -2.52 -11.17 10.44
N ARG A 179 -2.60 -12.45 10.03
CA ARG A 179 -3.23 -12.96 8.81
C ARG A 179 -4.76 -12.81 8.75
N THR A 180 -5.26 -11.63 8.39
CA THR A 180 -6.63 -11.48 7.86
C THR A 180 -6.62 -10.67 6.57
N PHE A 181 -7.08 -11.31 5.47
CA PHE A 181 -7.12 -10.77 4.10
C PHE A 181 -7.71 -9.35 4.01
N SER A 182 -8.80 -9.09 4.75
CA SER A 182 -9.51 -7.81 4.71
C SER A 182 -8.76 -6.65 5.37
N HIS A 183 -7.77 -6.92 6.23
CA HIS A 183 -7.20 -5.87 7.08
C HIS A 183 -6.24 -4.95 6.31
N ASN A 184 -5.39 -5.49 5.45
CA ASN A 184 -4.46 -4.67 4.66
C ASN A 184 -5.21 -3.77 3.65
N GLU A 185 -6.25 -4.31 3.00
CA GLU A 185 -7.10 -3.53 2.10
C GLU A 185 -7.79 -2.38 2.86
N GLU A 186 -8.37 -2.67 4.03
CA GLU A 186 -9.05 -1.67 4.87
C GLU A 186 -8.08 -0.60 5.39
N MET A 187 -6.91 -1.01 5.87
CA MET A 187 -5.83 -0.11 6.29
C MET A 187 -5.38 0.81 5.15
N LEU A 188 -5.12 0.25 3.98
CA LEU A 188 -4.71 1.02 2.82
C LEU A 188 -5.83 1.96 2.38
N LYS A 189 -7.08 1.51 2.41
CA LYS A 189 -8.25 2.32 2.10
C LYS A 189 -8.36 3.53 3.04
N LYS A 190 -8.21 3.31 4.35
CA LYS A 190 -8.17 4.39 5.36
C LYS A 190 -7.01 5.35 5.12
N SER A 191 -5.84 4.82 4.76
CA SER A 191 -4.64 5.62 4.47
C SER A 191 -4.85 6.48 3.22
N LEU A 192 -5.38 5.92 2.14
CA LEU A 192 -5.67 6.63 0.89
C LEU A 192 -6.79 7.67 1.04
N CYS A 193 -7.77 7.44 1.92
CA CYS A 193 -8.81 8.44 2.23
C CYS A 193 -8.22 9.75 2.79
N HIS A 194 -7.10 9.70 3.52
CA HIS A 194 -6.40 10.90 4.00
C HIS A 194 -5.78 11.73 2.85
N PHE A 195 -5.62 11.13 1.68
CA PHE A 195 -5.04 11.74 0.49
C PHE A 195 -6.04 11.85 -0.66
N SER A 196 -7.34 11.63 -0.39
CA SER A 196 -8.41 11.65 -1.41
C SER A 196 -8.44 12.95 -2.19
N ASP A 197 -8.16 14.09 -1.54
CA ASP A 197 -8.20 15.41 -2.17
C ASP A 197 -7.10 15.58 -3.24
N LYS A 198 -6.03 14.79 -3.18
CA LYS A 198 -4.96 14.74 -4.21
C LYS A 198 -5.21 13.68 -5.28
N LEU A 199 -6.13 12.75 -5.03
CA LEU A 199 -6.43 11.59 -5.86
C LEU A 199 -7.80 11.79 -6.51
N GLU A 200 -7.83 12.38 -7.72
CA GLU A 200 -9.10 12.62 -8.44
C GLU A 200 -9.97 11.36 -8.52
N ARG A 201 -9.36 10.20 -8.81
CA ARG A 201 -10.05 8.90 -8.83
C ARG A 201 -9.07 7.74 -8.71
N TYR A 202 -9.38 6.82 -7.80
CA TYR A 202 -8.63 5.57 -7.64
C TYR A 202 -9.57 4.38 -7.44
N ILE A 203 -9.07 3.20 -7.80
CA ILE A 203 -9.69 1.93 -7.45
C ILE A 203 -8.65 1.10 -6.70
N LEU A 204 -9.03 0.65 -5.50
CA LEU A 204 -8.30 -0.37 -4.78
C LEU A 204 -8.77 -1.72 -5.34
N LEU A 205 -7.83 -2.59 -5.66
CA LEU A 205 -8.08 -3.88 -6.30
C LEU A 205 -7.69 -5.00 -5.31
N PRO A 206 -8.27 -6.21 -5.44
CA PRO A 206 -8.11 -7.23 -4.43
C PRO A 206 -6.66 -7.73 -4.35
N GLY A 207 -6.17 -7.94 -3.13
CA GLY A 207 -4.80 -8.40 -2.90
C GLY A 207 -4.46 -8.70 -1.44
N ASN A 208 -3.55 -9.66 -1.22
CA ASN A 208 -3.15 -10.09 0.13
C ASN A 208 -2.11 -9.11 0.73
N GLU A 209 -0.84 -9.51 0.67
CA GLU A 209 0.31 -8.68 1.05
C GLU A 209 0.56 -7.59 0.01
N ASN A 210 0.13 -7.82 -1.23
CA ASN A 210 0.30 -6.91 -2.35
C ASN A 210 -1.07 -6.35 -2.72
N VAL A 211 -1.35 -5.12 -2.32
CA VAL A 211 -2.64 -4.46 -2.57
C VAL A 211 -2.48 -3.48 -3.75
N PRO A 212 -3.06 -3.79 -4.93
CA PRO A 212 -3.00 -2.91 -6.09
C PRO A 212 -3.96 -1.72 -5.99
N VAL A 213 -3.49 -0.55 -6.40
CA VAL A 213 -4.24 0.69 -6.51
C VAL A 213 -4.07 1.23 -7.92
N LEU A 214 -5.18 1.34 -8.64
CA LEU A 214 -5.22 1.84 -10.00
C LEU A 214 -5.61 3.32 -10.01
N LEU A 215 -4.81 4.13 -10.70
CA LEU A 215 -4.98 5.58 -10.81
C LEU A 215 -4.95 6.04 -12.26
N SER A 216 -5.60 7.17 -12.55
CA SER A 216 -5.35 7.92 -13.77
C SER A 216 -3.98 8.56 -13.74
N ASP A 217 -3.28 8.51 -14.87
CA ASP A 217 -1.94 9.04 -15.00
C ASP A 217 -1.91 10.41 -15.67
N ASN A 218 -1.73 11.42 -14.83
CA ASN A 218 -1.67 12.83 -15.22
C ASN A 218 -0.25 13.29 -15.64
N GLY A 219 0.72 12.38 -15.78
CA GLY A 219 2.06 12.63 -16.33
C GLY A 219 3.08 13.22 -15.37
N LYS A 220 2.80 13.22 -14.06
CA LYS A 220 3.70 13.77 -13.03
C LYS A 220 4.22 12.65 -12.13
N ASP A 221 5.35 12.06 -12.48
CA ASP A 221 5.95 10.96 -11.71
C ASP A 221 6.22 11.32 -10.23
N VAL A 222 6.62 12.58 -9.96
CA VAL A 222 6.80 13.11 -8.60
C VAL A 222 5.54 12.93 -7.74
N LEU A 223 4.36 13.14 -8.33
CA LEU A 223 3.09 13.00 -7.61
C LEU A 223 2.87 11.55 -7.13
N PHE A 224 3.19 10.55 -7.95
CA PHE A 224 3.03 9.15 -7.56
C PHE A 224 4.01 8.75 -6.46
N SER A 225 5.26 9.20 -6.57
CA SER A 225 6.27 8.96 -5.54
C SER A 225 5.86 9.56 -4.20
N ASP A 226 5.40 10.80 -4.20
CA ASP A 226 4.97 11.52 -3.00
C ASP A 226 3.77 10.85 -2.32
N ILE A 227 2.78 10.41 -3.12
CA ILE A 227 1.60 9.70 -2.60
C ILE A 227 2.01 8.36 -2.00
N CYS A 228 2.80 7.56 -2.72
CA CYS A 228 3.29 6.29 -2.21
C CYS A 228 4.09 6.45 -0.91
N SER A 229 5.00 7.42 -0.86
CA SER A 229 5.80 7.70 0.34
C SER A 229 4.91 8.09 1.52
N GLN A 230 3.97 9.03 1.32
CA GLN A 230 3.05 9.48 2.37
C GLN A 230 2.17 8.34 2.90
N VAL A 231 1.71 7.45 2.02
CA VAL A 231 0.91 6.28 2.41
C VAL A 231 1.76 5.27 3.19
N CYS A 232 2.98 4.95 2.74
CA CYS A 232 3.88 4.06 3.46
C CYS A 232 4.23 4.62 4.86
N ASP A 233 4.54 5.91 4.95
CA ASP A 233 4.84 6.60 6.23
C ASP A 233 3.64 6.59 7.18
N TYR A 234 2.43 6.77 6.65
CA TYR A 234 1.21 6.70 7.44
C TYR A 234 1.00 5.28 7.99
N ILE A 235 1.22 4.26 7.16
CA ILE A 235 1.06 2.86 7.57
C ILE A 235 2.03 2.52 8.70
N ASP A 236 3.30 2.90 8.58
CA ASP A 236 4.31 2.67 9.63
C ASP A 236 3.95 3.40 10.94
N ARG A 237 3.59 4.70 10.87
CA ARG A 237 3.28 5.48 12.08
C ARG A 237 2.03 5.02 12.81
N GLN A 238 0.97 4.70 12.07
CA GLN A 238 -0.33 4.39 12.65
C GLN A 238 -0.45 2.92 13.06
N PHE A 239 0.17 2.01 12.31
CA PHE A 239 -0.03 0.58 12.49
C PHE A 239 1.27 -0.18 12.83
N ARG A 240 2.43 0.49 12.84
CA ARG A 240 3.75 -0.12 13.13
C ARG A 240 4.08 -1.28 12.18
N LEU A 241 3.67 -1.17 10.92
CA LEU A 241 3.93 -2.15 9.87
C LEU A 241 4.87 -1.60 8.81
N ALA A 242 5.78 -2.45 8.33
CA ALA A 242 6.63 -2.13 7.19
C ALA A 242 5.82 -2.21 5.89
N ALA A 243 5.82 -1.11 5.13
CA ALA A 243 5.17 -1.00 3.83
C ALA A 243 6.14 -0.41 2.80
N CYS A 244 6.03 -0.89 1.56
CA CYS A 244 6.70 -0.32 0.40
C CYS A 244 5.78 -0.36 -0.82
N ALA A 245 6.11 0.39 -1.86
CA ALA A 245 5.28 0.52 -3.04
C ALA A 245 6.08 0.35 -4.34
N GLY A 246 5.55 -0.45 -5.25
CA GLY A 246 6.03 -0.56 -6.62
C GLY A 246 5.13 0.19 -7.58
N ILE A 247 5.70 0.86 -8.57
CA ILE A 247 4.98 1.71 -9.52
C ILE A 247 5.25 1.19 -10.93
N SER A 248 4.17 0.86 -11.64
CA SER A 248 4.21 0.37 -13.01
C SER A 248 4.61 1.44 -14.03
N ASP A 249 4.84 1.03 -15.28
CA ASP A 249 4.81 1.96 -16.41
C ASP A 249 3.39 2.47 -16.69
N ARG A 250 3.28 3.43 -17.63
CA ARG A 250 2.00 3.93 -18.10
C ARG A 250 1.24 2.82 -18.83
N ILE A 251 0.02 2.54 -18.40
CA ILE A 251 -0.84 1.52 -18.99
C ILE A 251 -1.87 2.22 -19.86
N THR A 252 -1.91 1.90 -21.16
CA THR A 252 -2.79 2.57 -22.14
C THR A 252 -3.95 1.70 -22.61
N THR A 253 -4.01 0.45 -22.15
CA THR A 253 -5.00 -0.56 -22.55
C THR A 253 -5.46 -1.36 -21.33
N TYR A 254 -6.65 -1.94 -21.37
CA TYR A 254 -7.17 -2.73 -20.23
C TYR A 254 -6.40 -4.03 -20.07
N ILE A 255 -6.07 -4.71 -21.17
CA ILE A 255 -5.28 -5.95 -21.16
C ILE A 255 -3.85 -5.69 -20.68
N GLY A 256 -3.31 -4.50 -20.98
CA GLY A 256 -2.00 -4.05 -20.50
C GLY A 256 -1.89 -3.98 -18.97
N LEU A 257 -3.02 -3.97 -18.26
CA LEU A 257 -3.05 -4.02 -16.79
C LEU A 257 -2.34 -5.25 -16.22
N ARG A 258 -2.35 -6.38 -16.94
CA ARG A 258 -1.61 -7.59 -16.51
C ARG A 258 -0.12 -7.33 -16.45
N GLN A 259 0.42 -6.71 -17.49
CA GLN A 259 1.83 -6.32 -17.51
C GLN A 259 2.10 -5.25 -16.45
N GLY A 260 1.23 -4.26 -16.33
CA GLY A 260 1.38 -3.22 -15.30
C GLY A 260 1.37 -3.76 -13.86
N PHE A 261 0.59 -4.80 -13.59
CA PHE A 261 0.62 -5.50 -12.30
C PHE A 261 1.95 -6.23 -12.07
N GLN A 262 2.45 -6.96 -13.08
CA GLN A 262 3.76 -7.63 -13.00
C GLN A 262 4.89 -6.61 -12.81
N ASP A 263 4.88 -5.53 -13.57
CA ASP A 263 5.84 -4.43 -13.47
C ASP A 263 5.91 -3.86 -12.05
N ALA A 264 4.77 -3.55 -11.44
CA ALA A 264 4.74 -3.02 -10.08
C ALA A 264 5.21 -4.05 -9.04
N LEU A 265 4.88 -5.34 -9.24
CA LEU A 265 5.35 -6.42 -8.38
C LEU A 265 6.86 -6.63 -8.46
N GLU A 266 7.42 -6.58 -9.67
CA GLU A 266 8.86 -6.64 -9.90
C GLU A 266 9.57 -5.42 -9.34
N ALA A 267 8.99 -4.22 -9.45
CA ALA A 267 9.54 -3.01 -8.86
C ALA A 267 9.75 -3.15 -7.34
N VAL A 268 8.77 -3.73 -6.63
CA VAL A 268 8.92 -4.04 -5.20
C VAL A 268 10.04 -5.06 -4.97
N LYS A 269 10.02 -6.18 -5.70
CA LYS A 269 10.99 -7.27 -5.52
C LYS A 269 12.42 -6.80 -5.75
N ILE A 270 12.66 -6.09 -6.85
CA ILE A 270 13.98 -5.56 -7.21
C ILE A 270 14.37 -4.44 -6.24
N GLY A 271 13.44 -3.52 -5.97
CA GLY A 271 13.68 -2.38 -5.10
C GLY A 271 14.15 -2.77 -3.70
N LEU A 272 13.52 -3.79 -3.10
CA LEU A 272 13.92 -4.32 -1.80
C LEU A 272 15.32 -4.97 -1.79
N ILE A 273 15.82 -5.40 -2.94
CA ILE A 273 17.17 -5.97 -3.10
C ILE A 273 18.18 -4.85 -3.32
N GLU A 274 17.93 -3.98 -4.30
CA GLU A 274 18.89 -2.96 -4.76
C GLU A 274 18.96 -1.73 -3.86
N LYS A 275 17.83 -1.37 -3.23
CA LYS A 275 17.67 -0.12 -2.47
C LYS A 275 16.83 -0.36 -1.21
N PRO A 276 17.33 -1.14 -0.23
CA PRO A 276 16.58 -1.50 0.98
C PRO A 276 16.18 -0.30 1.85
N ASP A 277 16.88 0.83 1.72
CA ASP A 277 16.57 2.07 2.45
C ASP A 277 15.45 2.91 1.81
N GLN A 278 14.99 2.52 0.62
CA GLN A 278 13.88 3.18 -0.07
C GLN A 278 12.59 2.39 0.10
N THR A 279 11.46 3.09 0.08
CA THR A 279 10.12 2.48 0.22
C THR A 279 9.29 2.58 -1.05
N VAL A 280 9.77 3.30 -2.07
CA VAL A 280 9.04 3.54 -3.32
C VAL A 280 9.93 3.26 -4.52
N PHE A 281 9.41 2.47 -5.46
CA PHE A 281 10.18 1.90 -6.55
C PHE A 281 9.44 2.06 -7.88
N PHE A 282 10.05 2.75 -8.84
CA PHE A 282 9.53 2.75 -10.21
C PHE A 282 10.16 1.63 -11.01
N ILE A 283 9.35 0.90 -11.76
CA ILE A 283 9.86 -0.19 -12.59
C ILE A 283 10.84 0.29 -13.66
N LYS A 284 10.64 1.52 -14.19
CA LYS A 284 11.50 2.13 -15.21
C LYS A 284 12.97 2.28 -14.79
N ASP A 285 13.22 2.30 -13.48
CA ASP A 285 14.58 2.43 -12.93
C ASP A 285 15.30 1.07 -12.83
N PHE A 286 14.61 -0.04 -13.16
CA PHE A 286 15.06 -1.42 -12.90
C PHE A 286 14.99 -2.32 -14.15
N ARG A 287 15.06 -1.76 -15.36
CA ARG A 287 14.88 -2.52 -16.62
C ARG A 287 15.88 -3.66 -16.80
N LEU A 288 17.14 -3.46 -16.38
CA LEU A 288 18.15 -4.52 -16.46
C LEU A 288 17.86 -5.60 -15.42
N GLU A 289 17.52 -5.19 -14.21
CA GLU A 289 17.24 -6.05 -13.07
C GLU A 289 15.96 -6.89 -13.27
N GLN A 290 14.97 -6.39 -14.02
CA GLN A 290 13.82 -7.17 -14.48
C GLN A 290 14.27 -8.37 -15.33
N VAL A 291 15.17 -8.14 -16.29
CA VAL A 291 15.74 -9.22 -17.10
C VAL A 291 16.57 -10.17 -16.24
N LEU A 292 17.26 -9.68 -15.21
CA LEU A 292 18.01 -10.54 -14.28
C LEU A 292 17.08 -11.44 -13.44
N LEU A 293 15.90 -10.94 -13.05
CA LEU A 293 14.90 -11.74 -12.32
C LEU A 293 14.40 -12.95 -13.13
N ASP A 294 14.33 -12.87 -14.45
CA ASP A 294 13.93 -14.01 -15.31
C ASP A 294 14.89 -15.20 -15.21
N PHE A 295 16.12 -14.96 -14.77
CA PHE A 295 17.12 -16.02 -14.56
C PHE A 295 17.01 -16.70 -13.19
N LYS A 296 16.09 -16.27 -12.33
CA LYS A 296 15.89 -16.86 -11.00
C LYS A 296 15.69 -18.38 -11.07
N GLY A 297 16.43 -19.12 -10.25
CA GLY A 297 16.37 -20.58 -10.21
C GLY A 297 17.01 -21.29 -11.42
N ASN A 298 17.81 -20.59 -12.23
CA ASN A 298 18.52 -21.22 -13.35
C ASN A 298 19.72 -22.06 -12.85
N PRO A 299 19.71 -23.40 -13.00
CA PRO A 299 20.73 -24.27 -12.43
C PRO A 299 22.10 -24.10 -13.11
N LYS A 300 22.16 -23.67 -14.38
CA LYS A 300 23.42 -23.44 -15.08
C LYS A 300 24.13 -22.20 -14.52
N LEU A 301 23.38 -21.14 -14.23
CA LEU A 301 23.92 -19.93 -13.62
C LEU A 301 24.34 -20.16 -12.17
N GLN A 302 23.54 -20.92 -11.41
CA GLN A 302 23.90 -21.28 -10.04
C GLN A 302 25.19 -22.09 -10.00
N LYS A 303 25.31 -23.13 -10.83
CA LYS A 303 26.56 -23.88 -10.99
C LYS A 303 27.72 -22.97 -11.37
N TYR A 304 27.50 -22.04 -12.30
CA TYR A 304 28.56 -21.14 -12.75
C TYR A 304 29.04 -20.18 -11.66
N LEU A 305 28.14 -19.68 -10.81
CA LEU A 305 28.49 -18.91 -9.62
C LEU A 305 29.28 -19.74 -8.62
N ASP A 306 28.84 -20.97 -8.35
CA ASP A 306 29.51 -21.87 -7.42
C ASP A 306 30.92 -22.23 -7.91
N ASP A 307 31.07 -22.60 -9.17
CA ASP A 307 32.37 -22.91 -9.79
C ASP A 307 33.33 -21.69 -9.74
N THR A 308 32.79 -20.46 -9.80
CA THR A 308 33.61 -19.23 -9.79
C THR A 308 33.96 -18.76 -8.38
N PHE A 309 33.02 -18.78 -7.44
CA PHE A 309 33.17 -18.14 -6.12
C PHE A 309 33.42 -19.11 -4.97
N SER A 310 33.15 -20.41 -5.11
CA SER A 310 33.26 -21.38 -3.99
C SER A 310 34.66 -21.45 -3.39
N THR A 311 35.70 -21.55 -4.24
CA THR A 311 37.10 -21.61 -3.79
C THR A 311 37.48 -20.38 -2.96
N LEU A 312 37.08 -19.18 -3.40
CA LEU A 312 37.42 -17.93 -2.74
C LEU A 312 36.62 -17.74 -1.45
N ARG A 313 35.33 -18.11 -1.44
CA ARG A 313 34.48 -18.12 -0.24
C ARG A 313 35.00 -19.08 0.83
N ALA A 314 35.43 -20.28 0.43
CA ALA A 314 36.00 -21.26 1.35
C ALA A 314 37.31 -20.75 1.96
N TYR A 315 38.17 -20.14 1.14
CA TYR A 315 39.43 -19.56 1.62
C TYR A 315 39.19 -18.43 2.64
N ASP A 316 38.30 -17.48 2.33
CA ASP A 316 37.95 -16.37 3.22
C ASP A 316 37.39 -16.88 4.56
N LEU A 317 36.55 -17.92 4.55
CA LEU A 317 36.01 -18.52 5.77
C LEU A 317 37.10 -19.16 6.64
N HIS A 318 38.03 -19.89 6.03
CA HIS A 318 39.11 -20.57 6.76
C HIS A 318 40.19 -19.62 7.30
N HIS A 319 40.48 -18.54 6.57
CA HIS A 319 41.60 -17.64 6.88
C HIS A 319 41.16 -16.29 7.45
N LYS A 320 39.84 -16.05 7.60
CA LYS A 320 39.25 -14.76 7.98
C LYS A 320 39.79 -13.60 7.12
N SER A 321 39.96 -13.87 5.82
CA SER A 321 40.37 -12.85 4.83
C SER A 321 39.16 -12.18 4.18
N ASN A 322 39.42 -11.10 3.44
CA ASN A 322 38.39 -10.31 2.74
C ASN A 322 38.67 -10.31 1.22
N LEU A 323 39.01 -11.46 0.63
CA LEU A 323 39.35 -11.55 -0.78
C LEU A 323 38.11 -11.45 -1.68
N MET A 324 36.96 -12.01 -1.27
CA MET A 324 35.69 -11.86 -1.98
C MET A 324 35.24 -10.40 -2.04
N ASP A 325 35.35 -9.68 -0.92
CA ASP A 325 35.06 -8.25 -0.86
C ASP A 325 36.00 -7.46 -1.78
N THR A 326 37.30 -7.80 -1.75
CA THR A 326 38.29 -7.19 -2.65
C THR A 326 37.95 -7.42 -4.13
N LEU A 327 37.52 -8.64 -4.49
CA LEU A 327 37.10 -8.99 -5.85
C LEU A 327 35.83 -8.25 -6.27
N SER A 328 34.85 -8.14 -5.36
CA SER A 328 33.62 -7.38 -5.59
C SER A 328 33.91 -5.90 -5.84
N VAL A 329 34.74 -5.27 -5.00
CA VAL A 329 35.09 -3.85 -5.19
C VAL A 329 35.95 -3.64 -6.44
N LEU A 330 36.89 -4.54 -6.74
CA LEU A 330 37.71 -4.47 -7.95
C LEU A 330 36.86 -4.51 -9.22
N THR A 331 35.90 -5.43 -9.28
CA THR A 331 35.01 -5.60 -10.44
C THR A 331 34.04 -4.43 -10.56
N ALA A 332 33.49 -3.93 -9.45
CA ALA A 332 32.68 -2.71 -9.43
C ALA A 332 33.48 -1.45 -9.84
N SER A 333 34.80 -1.47 -9.68
CA SER A 333 35.72 -0.43 -10.15
C SER A 333 36.31 -0.72 -11.54
N LEU A 334 35.70 -1.64 -12.31
CA LEU A 334 36.09 -2.01 -13.67
C LEU A 334 37.57 -2.40 -13.79
N GLY A 335 38.12 -3.05 -12.77
CA GLY A 335 39.53 -3.47 -12.73
C GLY A 335 40.52 -2.38 -12.30
N SER A 336 40.05 -1.16 -12.00
CA SER A 336 40.93 -0.06 -11.56
C SER A 336 41.50 -0.32 -10.16
N LYS A 337 42.78 -0.68 -10.10
CA LYS A 337 43.50 -0.92 -8.84
C LYS A 337 43.57 0.34 -7.96
N VAL A 338 43.64 1.52 -8.56
CA VAL A 338 43.69 2.80 -7.81
C VAL A 338 42.36 3.04 -7.11
N ASN A 339 41.25 3.03 -7.86
CA ASN A 339 39.92 3.28 -7.30
C ASN A 339 39.53 2.19 -6.27
N THR A 340 39.98 0.96 -6.49
CA THR A 340 39.75 -0.15 -5.55
C THR A 340 40.49 0.05 -4.24
N ALA A 341 41.75 0.51 -4.29
CA ALA A 341 42.54 0.80 -3.10
C ALA A 341 41.89 1.91 -2.25
N GLU A 342 41.42 2.98 -2.91
CA GLU A 342 40.73 4.09 -2.26
C GLU A 342 39.42 3.65 -1.60
N ARG A 343 38.57 2.91 -2.33
CA ARG A 343 37.26 2.44 -1.81
C ARG A 343 37.38 1.47 -0.63
N LEU A 344 38.44 0.65 -0.63
CA LEU A 344 38.71 -0.29 0.47
C LEU A 344 39.59 0.31 1.58
N PHE A 345 40.04 1.56 1.43
CA PHE A 345 41.02 2.21 2.31
C PHE A 345 42.30 1.38 2.51
N LEU A 346 42.78 0.72 1.44
CA LEU A 346 43.95 -0.15 1.47
C LEU A 346 45.17 0.54 0.85
N HIS A 347 46.34 0.25 1.41
CA HIS A 347 47.59 0.59 0.75
C HIS A 347 47.78 -0.23 -0.54
N ARG A 348 48.40 0.37 -1.56
CA ARG A 348 48.62 -0.23 -2.89
C ARG A 348 49.24 -1.63 -2.81
N ASN A 349 50.25 -1.83 -1.96
CA ASN A 349 50.93 -3.12 -1.83
C ASN A 349 50.02 -4.22 -1.29
N THR A 350 49.17 -3.88 -0.31
CA THR A 350 48.20 -4.81 0.26
C THR A 350 47.15 -5.22 -0.76
N LEU A 351 46.68 -4.27 -1.58
CA LEU A 351 45.75 -4.58 -2.65
C LEU A 351 46.38 -5.52 -3.69
N ILE A 352 47.61 -5.23 -4.13
CA ILE A 352 48.34 -6.08 -5.08
C ILE A 352 48.49 -7.49 -4.54
N TYR A 353 48.86 -7.64 -3.26
CA TYR A 353 48.94 -8.96 -2.62
C TYR A 353 47.59 -9.70 -2.67
N ARG A 354 46.48 -9.04 -2.35
CA ARG A 354 45.15 -9.64 -2.41
C ARG A 354 44.76 -10.04 -3.84
N ILE A 355 45.02 -9.18 -4.83
CA ILE A 355 44.75 -9.47 -6.24
C ILE A 355 45.54 -10.71 -6.68
N ASN A 356 46.86 -10.74 -6.44
CA ASN A 356 47.69 -11.88 -6.80
C ASN A 356 47.21 -13.17 -6.12
N LYS A 357 46.77 -13.09 -4.86
CA LYS A 357 46.22 -14.25 -4.14
C LYS A 357 44.90 -14.74 -4.75
N ILE A 358 44.04 -13.83 -5.20
CA ILE A 358 42.79 -14.18 -5.89
C ILE A 358 43.12 -14.88 -7.21
N GLU A 359 44.06 -14.36 -8.00
CA GLU A 359 44.50 -14.97 -9.27
C GLU A 359 45.09 -16.37 -9.03
N GLU A 360 45.93 -16.54 -7.99
CA GLU A 360 46.51 -17.83 -7.60
C GLU A 360 45.43 -18.88 -7.24
N LEU A 361 44.41 -18.47 -6.46
CA LEU A 361 43.37 -19.38 -5.98
C LEU A 361 42.33 -19.73 -7.04
N THR A 362 42.02 -18.79 -7.93
CA THR A 362 40.91 -18.92 -8.89
C THR A 362 41.35 -19.23 -10.31
N GLY A 363 42.64 -19.01 -10.65
CA GLY A 363 43.16 -19.12 -12.00
C GLY A 363 42.64 -18.04 -12.96
N LEU A 364 41.98 -17.01 -12.45
CA LEU A 364 41.45 -15.88 -13.22
C LEU A 364 42.57 -14.88 -13.54
N ASP A 365 42.49 -14.23 -14.69
CA ASP A 365 43.32 -13.07 -15.02
C ASP A 365 42.52 -11.79 -14.71
N LEU A 366 42.86 -11.10 -13.61
CA LEU A 366 42.15 -9.90 -13.18
C LEU A 366 42.64 -8.63 -13.89
N SER A 367 43.59 -8.76 -14.83
CA SER A 367 43.99 -7.69 -15.75
C SER A 367 43.20 -7.71 -17.07
N ASP A 368 42.58 -8.84 -17.41
CA ASP A 368 41.73 -8.99 -18.59
C ASP A 368 40.35 -8.35 -18.40
N SER A 369 39.98 -7.46 -19.32
CA SER A 369 38.70 -6.74 -19.29
C SER A 369 37.50 -7.67 -19.45
N ASN A 370 37.64 -8.76 -20.19
CA ASN A 370 36.56 -9.74 -20.36
C ASN A 370 36.29 -10.49 -19.06
N THR A 371 37.35 -10.89 -18.36
CA THR A 371 37.27 -11.51 -17.03
C THR A 371 36.60 -10.58 -16.02
N ILE A 372 37.00 -9.30 -15.98
CA ILE A 372 36.34 -8.30 -15.12
C ILE A 372 34.86 -8.13 -15.47
N SER A 373 34.51 -8.03 -16.75
CA SER A 373 33.11 -7.86 -17.19
C SER A 373 32.25 -9.07 -16.84
N ARG A 374 32.79 -10.28 -16.99
CA ARG A 374 32.14 -11.54 -16.63
C ARG A 374 31.89 -11.64 -15.13
N LEU A 375 32.88 -11.28 -14.31
CA LEU A 375 32.73 -11.24 -12.86
C LEU A 375 31.73 -10.17 -12.42
N LEU A 376 31.74 -9.00 -13.06
CA LEU A 376 30.76 -7.94 -12.79
C LEU A 376 29.33 -8.45 -13.03
N PHE A 377 29.09 -9.16 -14.13
CA PHE A 377 27.79 -9.81 -14.39
C PHE A 377 27.44 -10.84 -13.30
N LEU A 378 28.39 -11.69 -12.90
CA LEU A 378 28.16 -12.69 -11.85
C LEU A 378 27.81 -12.06 -10.50
N PHE A 379 28.50 -10.99 -10.10
CA PHE A 379 28.14 -10.24 -8.89
C PHE A 379 26.77 -9.55 -9.01
N LYS A 380 26.43 -9.02 -10.20
CA LYS A 380 25.14 -8.39 -10.49
C LYS A 380 23.96 -9.37 -10.43
N ILE A 381 24.13 -10.60 -10.91
CA ILE A 381 23.04 -11.60 -10.96
C ILE A 381 22.87 -12.37 -9.66
N GLN A 382 23.92 -12.45 -8.83
CA GLN A 382 23.92 -13.19 -7.57
C GLN A 382 22.73 -12.89 -6.64
N PRO A 383 22.26 -11.64 -6.46
CA PRO A 383 21.12 -11.34 -5.58
C PRO A 383 19.75 -11.86 -6.09
N TYR A 384 19.67 -12.24 -7.37
CA TYR A 384 18.42 -12.63 -8.04
C TYR A 384 18.23 -14.15 -8.17
N LEU A 385 19.27 -14.93 -7.90
CA LEU A 385 19.26 -16.40 -7.92
C LEU A 385 18.93 -16.94 -6.53
#